data_AF-A0A812ZFX0-F1
#
_entry.id   AF-A0A812ZFX0-F1
#
_cell.length_a   1.000
_cell.length_b   1.000
_cell.length_c   1.000
_cell.angle_alpha   90.00
_cell.angle_beta   90.00
_cell.angle_gamma   90.00
#
_symmetry.space_group_name_H-M   'P 1'
#
loop_
_entity.id
_entity.type
_entity.pdbx_description
1 polymer ?
#
loop_
_entity_poly.entity_id
_entity_poly.type
_entity_poly.pdbx_seq_one_letter_code
_entity_poly.pdbx_strand_id
1 'polypeptide(L)'
;MGDFTFYSFMEPSYSAMQMVPYTEVDPSSTQLQDGQVVPTSGGRFGDAGKVYFQHDTILDVNRSFSFKLADVYCVAPIKNRRCREPCGQDFWAVGKNCCAEDGSNFTCGDAGSRRAKSGLRLMENTDVPFYRLAVLQAASKFKMISQHPVFFHWLEDPVAELHSWQRQGFRRFALAMLGAFLVSAATLFFVLRSMDLAIS
;
A
#
# COMPACT_ATOMS: atom_id res chain seq x y z
N MET A 1 12.57 -19.20 -2.23
CA MET A 1 12.53 -18.45 -0.94
C MET A 1 13.11 -17.05 -1.07
N GLY A 2 14.23 -16.88 -1.79
CA GLY A 2 14.78 -15.56 -2.12
C GLY A 2 13.76 -14.66 -2.84
N ASP A 3 13.20 -15.14 -3.95
CA ASP A 3 12.23 -14.40 -4.77
C ASP A 3 11.05 -13.89 -3.94
N PHE A 4 10.35 -14.76 -3.21
CA PHE A 4 9.24 -14.35 -2.34
C PHE A 4 9.66 -13.28 -1.32
N THR A 5 10.85 -13.39 -0.72
CA THR A 5 11.32 -12.39 0.24
C THR A 5 11.59 -11.05 -0.43
N PHE A 6 12.16 -11.08 -1.64
CA PHE A 6 12.45 -9.90 -2.42
C PHE A 6 11.17 -9.18 -2.85
N TYR A 7 10.28 -9.89 -3.55
CA TYR A 7 9.04 -9.36 -4.11
C TYR A 7 8.04 -8.93 -3.05
N SER A 8 7.95 -9.64 -1.92
CA SER A 8 6.94 -9.33 -0.88
C SER A 8 7.37 -8.28 0.14
N PHE A 9 8.68 -8.02 0.30
CA PHE A 9 9.16 -7.13 1.37
C PHE A 9 10.15 -6.08 0.88
N MET A 10 11.19 -6.49 0.15
CA MET A 10 12.28 -5.58 -0.21
C MET A 10 11.89 -4.64 -1.35
N GLU A 11 11.48 -5.19 -2.50
CA GLU A 11 11.12 -4.40 -3.68
C GLU A 11 10.09 -3.29 -3.38
N PRO A 12 8.90 -3.58 -2.81
CA PRO A 12 7.91 -2.54 -2.55
C PRO A 12 8.45 -1.45 -1.61
N SER A 13 9.31 -1.82 -0.65
CA SER A 13 9.92 -0.84 0.25
C SER A 13 10.90 0.09 -0.46
N TYR A 14 11.77 -0.44 -1.33
CA TYR A 14 12.74 0.36 -2.07
C TYR A 14 12.06 1.22 -3.14
N SER A 15 11.10 0.66 -3.89
CA SER A 15 10.33 1.42 -4.87
C SER A 15 9.60 2.59 -4.21
N ALA A 16 9.05 2.41 -3.01
CA ALA A 16 8.33 3.48 -2.31
C ALA A 16 9.26 4.57 -1.78
N MET A 17 10.50 4.22 -1.43
CA MET A 17 11.53 5.18 -1.05
C MET A 17 12.09 5.95 -2.25
N GLN A 18 12.10 5.37 -3.44
CA GLN A 18 12.58 6.03 -4.67
C GLN A 18 11.56 7.02 -5.26
N MET A 19 10.28 6.87 -4.91
CA MET A 19 9.21 7.77 -5.33
C MET A 19 9.15 9.05 -4.49
N VAL A 20 8.50 10.09 -5.03
CA VAL A 20 8.49 11.42 -4.43
C VAL A 20 7.61 11.45 -3.16
N PRO A 21 8.11 12.00 -2.03
CA PRO A 21 7.27 12.31 -0.88
C PRO A 21 6.50 13.61 -1.10
N TYR A 22 5.19 13.59 -0.85
CA TYR A 22 4.36 14.78 -0.83
C TYR A 22 3.89 15.09 0.59
N THR A 23 3.82 16.37 0.95
CA THR A 23 3.43 16.86 2.28
C THR A 23 2.31 17.88 2.17
N GLU A 24 1.51 18.02 3.23
CA GLU A 24 0.38 18.96 3.32
C GLU A 24 -0.60 18.86 2.13
N VAL A 25 -0.82 17.64 1.64
CA VAL A 25 -1.71 17.41 0.49
C VAL A 25 -3.18 17.47 0.93
N ASP A 26 -3.96 18.32 0.26
CA ASP A 26 -5.41 18.27 0.33
C ASP A 26 -5.95 17.33 -0.78
N PRO A 27 -6.53 16.18 -0.42
CA PRO A 27 -7.03 15.21 -1.39
C PRO A 27 -8.31 15.66 -2.11
N SER A 28 -8.96 16.73 -1.63
CA SER A 28 -10.26 17.17 -2.13
C SER A 28 -10.20 18.51 -2.87
N SER A 29 -9.29 19.41 -2.54
CA SER A 29 -9.18 20.70 -3.22
C SER A 29 -7.73 21.14 -3.44
N THR A 30 -7.44 21.77 -4.57
CA THR A 30 -6.13 22.37 -4.84
C THR A 30 -6.31 23.78 -5.39
N GLN A 31 -5.48 24.71 -4.92
CA GLN A 31 -5.44 26.07 -5.44
C GLN A 31 -4.50 26.14 -6.65
N LEU A 32 -4.97 26.72 -7.75
CA LEU A 32 -4.19 27.02 -8.93
C LEU A 32 -3.43 28.35 -8.75
N GLN A 33 -2.45 28.61 -9.61
CA GLN A 33 -1.68 29.86 -9.57
C GLN A 33 -2.56 31.11 -9.74
N ASP A 34 -3.68 30.99 -10.46
CA ASP A 34 -4.68 32.04 -10.66
C ASP A 34 -5.61 32.21 -9.43
N GLY A 35 -5.30 31.59 -8.30
CA GLY A 35 -6.08 31.66 -7.06
C GLY A 35 -7.36 30.82 -7.07
N GLN A 36 -7.76 30.25 -8.21
CA GLN A 36 -8.93 29.39 -8.34
C GLN A 36 -8.75 28.07 -7.58
N VAL A 37 -9.78 27.66 -6.84
CA VAL A 37 -9.82 26.37 -6.14
C VAL A 37 -10.56 25.36 -7.00
N VAL A 38 -9.88 24.25 -7.35
CA VAL A 38 -10.41 23.18 -8.18
C VAL A 38 -10.32 21.82 -7.47
N PRO A 39 -11.14 20.83 -7.83
CA PRO A 39 -11.01 19.47 -7.31
C PRO A 39 -9.61 18.90 -7.53
N THR A 40 -8.99 18.34 -6.50
CA THR A 40 -7.68 17.69 -6.64
C THR A 40 -7.81 16.45 -7.52
N SER A 41 -6.98 16.38 -8.57
CA SER A 41 -6.86 15.21 -9.45
C SER A 41 -5.70 14.32 -8.99
N GLY A 42 -5.94 13.01 -8.91
CA GLY A 42 -4.92 12.02 -8.57
C GLY A 42 -3.84 11.89 -9.65
N GLY A 43 -4.11 12.34 -10.88
CA GLY A 43 -3.14 12.33 -11.97
C GLY A 43 -1.86 13.14 -11.68
N ARG A 44 -1.93 14.12 -10.77
CA ARG A 44 -0.77 14.91 -10.33
C ARG A 44 0.14 14.19 -9.33
N PHE A 45 -0.30 13.03 -8.83
CA PHE A 45 0.36 12.26 -7.78
C PHE A 45 0.71 10.84 -8.27
N GLY A 46 0.97 10.70 -9.57
CA GLY A 46 1.35 9.42 -10.18
C GLY A 46 2.70 8.89 -9.70
N ASP A 47 3.61 9.80 -9.33
CA ASP A 47 4.96 9.53 -8.80
C ASP A 47 5.04 9.58 -7.27
N ALA A 48 3.89 9.68 -6.59
CA ALA A 48 3.83 9.79 -5.13
C ALA A 48 4.06 8.43 -4.46
N GLY A 49 5.18 8.30 -3.74
CA GLY A 49 5.51 7.10 -2.96
C GLY A 49 4.87 7.11 -1.59
N LYS A 50 4.83 8.30 -0.98
CA LYS A 50 4.17 8.55 0.29
C LYS A 50 3.58 9.95 0.28
N VAL A 51 2.41 10.08 0.89
CA VAL A 51 1.67 11.33 0.98
C VAL A 51 1.34 11.58 2.44
N TYR A 52 1.73 12.74 2.95
CA TYR A 52 1.24 13.26 4.22
C TYR A 52 0.12 14.25 3.91
N PHE A 53 -1.09 13.90 4.35
CA PHE A 53 -2.28 14.68 4.11
C PHE A 53 -2.44 15.78 5.16
N GLN A 54 -3.18 16.82 4.81
CA GLN A 54 -3.53 17.88 5.74
C GLN A 54 -4.34 17.37 6.94
N HIS A 55 -4.28 18.12 8.05
CA HIS A 55 -4.88 17.74 9.34
C HIS A 55 -6.38 17.38 9.26
N ASP A 56 -7.17 18.11 8.46
CA ASP A 56 -8.62 17.87 8.29
C ASP A 56 -8.98 16.69 7.37
N THR A 57 -7.97 15.95 6.90
CA THR A 57 -8.19 14.77 6.05
C THR A 57 -8.72 13.59 6.85
N ILE A 58 -9.73 12.92 6.32
CA ILE A 58 -10.38 11.77 6.93
C ILE A 58 -10.60 10.65 5.90
N LEU A 59 -10.70 9.42 6.40
CA LEU A 59 -11.32 8.33 5.65
C LEU A 59 -12.84 8.50 5.69
N ASP A 60 -13.45 8.46 4.52
CA ASP A 60 -14.90 8.47 4.39
C ASP A 60 -15.47 7.05 4.44
N VAL A 61 -15.48 6.47 5.63
CA VAL A 61 -15.91 5.08 5.86
C VAL A 61 -17.36 4.85 5.44
N ASN A 62 -18.22 5.88 5.46
CA ASN A 62 -19.61 5.78 5.02
C ASN A 62 -19.75 5.58 3.50
N ARG A 63 -18.70 5.93 2.74
CA ARG A 63 -18.63 5.72 1.29
C ARG A 63 -17.56 4.68 0.93
N SER A 64 -17.21 3.80 1.89
CA SER A 64 -16.39 2.63 1.59
C SER A 64 -17.18 1.62 0.75
N PHE A 65 -16.44 0.81 0.01
CA PHE A 65 -17.00 -0.28 -0.77
C PHE A 65 -15.98 -1.41 -0.92
N SER A 66 -16.41 -2.53 -1.50
CA SER A 66 -15.53 -3.65 -1.76
C SER A 66 -15.83 -4.37 -3.07
N PHE A 67 -14.80 -4.95 -3.67
CA PHE A 67 -14.92 -5.92 -4.76
C PHE A 67 -14.47 -7.29 -4.27
N LYS A 68 -15.21 -8.35 -4.59
CA LYS A 68 -14.90 -9.71 -4.12
C LYS A 68 -14.46 -10.61 -5.28
N LEU A 69 -13.23 -11.11 -5.21
CA LEU A 69 -12.68 -12.13 -6.13
C LEU A 69 -11.60 -12.93 -5.40
N ALA A 70 -11.94 -14.14 -4.93
CA ALA A 70 -11.16 -14.92 -3.97
C ALA A 70 -10.95 -14.19 -2.63
N ASP A 71 -10.25 -13.05 -2.64
CA ASP A 71 -10.16 -12.08 -1.56
C ASP A 71 -11.22 -10.97 -1.68
N VAL A 72 -11.44 -10.24 -0.58
CA VAL A 72 -12.26 -9.03 -0.53
C VAL A 72 -11.36 -7.80 -0.62
N TYR A 73 -11.44 -7.06 -1.71
CA TYR A 73 -10.69 -5.83 -1.98
C TYR A 73 -11.48 -4.63 -1.49
N CYS A 74 -11.08 -4.10 -0.33
CA CYS A 74 -11.73 -2.99 0.34
C CYS A 74 -11.16 -1.65 -0.11
N VAL A 75 -12.02 -0.67 -0.35
CA VAL A 75 -11.62 0.71 -0.68
C VAL A 75 -12.41 1.71 0.16
N ALA A 76 -11.76 2.78 0.60
CA ALA A 76 -12.38 3.91 1.29
C ALA A 76 -11.87 5.24 0.72
N PRO A 77 -12.75 6.19 0.37
CA PRO A 77 -12.32 7.49 -0.10
C PRO A 77 -11.54 8.26 0.97
N ILE A 78 -10.47 8.93 0.57
CA ILE A 78 -9.72 9.87 1.40
C ILE A 78 -10.17 11.28 0.99
N LYS A 79 -10.70 12.06 1.93
CA LYS A 79 -11.21 13.40 1.65
C LYS A 79 -10.88 14.38 2.75
N ASN A 80 -10.88 15.67 2.41
CA ASN A 80 -10.89 16.72 3.40
C ASN A 80 -12.30 16.86 3.99
N ARG A 81 -12.42 16.81 5.32
CA ARG A 81 -13.70 16.96 6.04
C ARG A 81 -14.40 18.27 5.72
N ARG A 82 -13.64 19.33 5.42
CA ARG A 82 -14.17 20.67 5.17
C ARG A 82 -14.56 20.90 3.71
N CYS A 83 -14.26 19.97 2.82
CA CYS A 83 -14.58 20.17 1.41
C CYS A 83 -16.09 20.21 1.18
N ARG A 84 -16.53 21.21 0.41
CA ARG A 84 -17.90 21.34 -0.09
C ARG A 84 -17.87 21.00 -1.57
N GLU A 85 -18.86 20.24 -2.02
CA GLU A 85 -18.90 19.78 -3.40
C GLU A 85 -18.87 20.95 -4.40
N PRO A 86 -18.16 20.80 -5.54
CA PRO A 86 -17.46 19.60 -6.01
C PRO A 86 -16.10 19.38 -5.33
N CYS A 87 -15.86 18.15 -4.85
CA CYS A 87 -14.61 17.73 -4.20
C CYS A 87 -13.88 16.71 -5.06
N GLY A 88 -12.55 16.76 -5.05
CA GLY A 88 -11.69 15.70 -5.57
C GLY A 88 -11.96 14.38 -4.84
N GLN A 89 -12.08 13.30 -5.61
CA GLN A 89 -12.44 11.96 -5.12
C GLN A 89 -11.48 10.89 -5.69
N ASP A 90 -10.27 11.29 -6.03
CA ASP A 90 -9.26 10.41 -6.63
C ASP A 90 -8.36 9.70 -5.62
N PHE A 91 -8.41 10.07 -4.34
CA PHE A 91 -7.58 9.45 -3.31
C PHE A 91 -8.34 8.36 -2.57
N TRP A 92 -7.74 7.16 -2.53
CA TRP A 92 -8.38 5.98 -1.96
C TRP A 92 -7.43 5.25 -1.01
N ALA A 93 -7.92 4.95 0.19
CA ALA A 93 -7.32 3.99 1.09
C ALA A 93 -7.75 2.58 0.71
N VAL A 94 -6.83 1.64 0.70
CA VAL A 94 -7.09 0.28 0.22
C VAL A 94 -6.51 -0.81 1.11
N GLY A 95 -7.09 -2.00 1.03
CA GLY A 95 -6.48 -3.24 1.49
C GLY A 95 -7.42 -4.43 1.38
N LYS A 96 -6.94 -5.61 1.79
CA LYS A 96 -7.65 -6.89 1.62
C LYS A 96 -8.28 -7.36 2.93
N ASN A 97 -9.48 -7.93 2.85
CA ASN A 97 -10.15 -8.67 3.93
C ASN A 97 -10.30 -7.89 5.25
N CYS A 98 -10.56 -6.58 5.16
CA CYS A 98 -10.60 -5.63 6.27
C CYS A 98 -11.80 -4.67 6.19
N CYS A 99 -12.90 -5.16 5.64
CA CYS A 99 -14.19 -4.49 5.58
C CYS A 99 -15.29 -5.54 5.76
N ALA A 100 -16.50 -5.09 6.07
CA ALA A 100 -17.66 -5.97 6.16
C ALA A 100 -18.01 -6.59 4.81
N GLU A 101 -18.80 -7.67 4.80
CA GLU A 101 -19.16 -8.40 3.57
C GLU A 101 -19.88 -7.55 2.52
N ASP A 102 -20.56 -6.48 2.95
CA ASP A 102 -21.24 -5.52 2.09
C ASP A 102 -20.33 -4.36 1.63
N GLY A 103 -19.05 -4.41 1.98
CA GLY A 103 -18.05 -3.37 1.69
C GLY A 103 -18.09 -2.16 2.62
N SER A 104 -18.96 -2.18 3.65
CA SER A 104 -19.01 -1.15 4.67
C SER A 104 -17.91 -1.33 5.72
N ASN A 105 -17.77 -0.37 6.63
CA ASN A 105 -16.89 -0.46 7.81
C ASN A 105 -15.43 -0.81 7.46
N PHE A 106 -14.78 0.04 6.68
CA PHE A 106 -13.35 -0.08 6.36
C PHE A 106 -12.47 0.04 7.62
N THR A 107 -11.64 -0.99 7.89
CA THR A 107 -10.73 -1.06 9.05
C THR A 107 -9.28 -1.36 8.68
N CYS A 108 -8.89 -1.20 7.41
CA CYS A 108 -7.52 -1.48 6.97
C CYS A 108 -6.49 -0.46 7.48
N GLY A 109 -5.27 -0.94 7.74
CA GLY A 109 -4.17 -0.11 8.23
C GLY A 109 -4.52 0.57 9.55
N ASP A 110 -4.17 1.84 9.69
CA ASP A 110 -4.40 2.62 10.91
C ASP A 110 -5.75 3.37 10.88
N ALA A 111 -6.77 2.83 10.23
CA ALA A 111 -8.08 3.47 10.06
C ALA A 111 -8.75 3.85 11.40
N GLY A 112 -8.47 3.11 12.48
CA GLY A 112 -8.96 3.43 13.83
C GLY A 112 -8.21 4.56 14.54
N SER A 113 -7.00 4.93 14.07
CA SER A 113 -6.20 5.98 14.68
C SER A 113 -6.59 7.35 14.12
N ARG A 114 -6.95 8.29 15.00
CA ARG A 114 -7.20 9.70 14.59
C ARG A 114 -5.94 10.40 14.10
N ARG A 115 -4.76 9.89 14.49
CA ARG A 115 -3.45 10.40 14.09
C ARG A 115 -3.04 9.94 12.69
N ALA A 116 -3.65 8.87 12.18
CA ALA A 116 -3.42 8.44 10.82
C ALA A 116 -3.93 9.50 9.83
N LYS A 117 -2.97 10.07 9.09
CA LYS A 117 -3.12 11.12 8.08
C LYS A 117 -2.10 10.95 6.96
N SER A 118 -1.60 9.74 6.77
CA SER A 118 -0.61 9.46 5.74
C SER A 118 -1.03 8.27 4.89
N GLY A 119 -0.57 8.29 3.65
CA GLY A 119 -0.76 7.22 2.68
C GLY A 119 0.58 6.72 2.19
N LEU A 120 0.81 5.41 2.27
CA LEU A 120 1.91 4.74 1.58
C LEU A 120 1.40 4.15 0.27
N ARG A 121 2.04 4.45 -0.86
CA ARG A 121 1.56 4.03 -2.18
C ARG A 121 1.44 2.51 -2.27
N LEU A 122 0.32 2.03 -2.81
CA LEU A 122 0.20 0.64 -3.20
C LEU A 122 1.12 0.38 -4.40
N MET A 123 2.15 -0.44 -4.20
CA MET A 123 3.12 -0.83 -5.23
C MET A 123 2.75 -2.12 -5.96
N GLU A 124 1.93 -2.96 -5.32
CA GLU A 124 1.57 -4.27 -5.85
C GLU A 124 0.62 -4.12 -7.05
N ASN A 125 1.18 -4.27 -8.25
CA ASN A 125 0.45 -4.09 -9.51
C ASN A 125 -0.61 -5.16 -9.78
N THR A 126 -0.52 -6.33 -9.15
CA THR A 126 -1.46 -7.45 -9.31
C THR A 126 -2.85 -7.12 -8.75
N ASP A 127 -2.90 -6.36 -7.65
CA ASP A 127 -4.16 -6.05 -6.96
C ASP A 127 -4.81 -4.74 -7.42
N VAL A 128 -4.03 -3.83 -8.02
CA VAL A 128 -4.49 -2.53 -8.53
C VAL A 128 -5.74 -2.63 -9.41
N PRO A 129 -5.85 -3.58 -10.37
CA PRO A 129 -7.06 -3.72 -11.19
C PRO A 129 -8.32 -4.00 -10.35
N PHE A 130 -8.21 -4.79 -9.30
CA PHE A 130 -9.35 -5.14 -8.45
C PHE A 130 -9.79 -3.97 -7.57
N TYR A 131 -8.85 -3.17 -7.05
CA TYR A 131 -9.20 -1.92 -6.38
C TYR A 131 -9.84 -0.91 -7.32
N ARG A 132 -9.42 -0.85 -8.59
CA ARG A 132 -10.10 -0.03 -9.61
C ARG A 132 -11.55 -0.47 -9.82
N LEU A 133 -11.83 -1.77 -9.87
CA LEU A 133 -13.19 -2.28 -9.96
C LEU A 133 -14.02 -1.90 -8.73
N ALA A 134 -13.46 -2.01 -7.52
CA ALA A 134 -14.12 -1.57 -6.29
C ALA A 134 -14.45 -0.07 -6.31
N VAL A 135 -13.52 0.76 -6.78
CA VAL A 135 -13.74 2.21 -6.95
C VAL A 135 -14.83 2.49 -7.98
N LEU A 136 -14.85 1.79 -9.11
CA LEU A 136 -15.90 1.95 -10.12
C LEU A 136 -17.30 1.63 -9.56
N GLN A 137 -17.41 0.56 -8.77
CA GLN A 137 -18.67 0.20 -8.11
C GLN A 137 -19.07 1.24 -7.05
N ALA A 138 -18.12 1.71 -6.24
CA ALA A 138 -18.35 2.78 -5.26
C ALA A 138 -18.80 4.08 -5.95
N ALA A 139 -18.15 4.45 -7.05
CA ALA A 139 -18.44 5.65 -7.83
C ALA A 139 -19.88 5.61 -8.38
N SER A 140 -20.29 4.46 -8.92
CA SER A 140 -21.66 4.23 -9.39
C SER A 140 -22.69 4.31 -8.24
N LYS A 141 -22.43 3.64 -7.11
CA LYS A 141 -23.34 3.60 -5.96
C LYS A 141 -23.54 4.97 -5.30
N PHE A 142 -22.45 5.72 -5.10
CA PHE A 142 -22.46 6.98 -4.36
C PHE A 142 -22.47 8.23 -5.25
N LYS A 143 -22.63 8.06 -6.58
CA LYS A 143 -22.63 9.15 -7.58
C LYS A 143 -21.38 10.03 -7.48
N MET A 144 -20.24 9.38 -7.29
CA MET A 144 -18.92 10.00 -7.18
C MET A 144 -18.19 9.95 -8.52
N ILE A 145 -17.26 10.88 -8.73
CA ILE A 145 -16.45 10.95 -9.95
C ILE A 145 -14.98 10.83 -9.56
N SER A 146 -14.39 9.67 -9.83
CA SER A 146 -12.94 9.45 -9.72
C SER A 146 -12.37 9.12 -11.09
N GLN A 147 -11.66 10.08 -11.69
CA GLN A 147 -11.09 9.95 -13.03
C GLN A 147 -9.72 9.27 -12.97
N HIS A 148 -8.90 9.62 -11.98
CA HIS A 148 -7.52 9.15 -11.86
C HIS A 148 -7.26 8.59 -10.45
N PRO A 149 -7.87 7.45 -10.09
CA PRO A 149 -7.75 6.91 -8.74
C PRO A 149 -6.29 6.55 -8.41
N VAL A 150 -5.85 7.01 -7.25
CA VAL A 150 -4.56 6.72 -6.62
C VAL A 150 -4.79 5.99 -5.30
N PHE A 151 -4.02 4.92 -5.08
CA PHE A 151 -4.26 3.96 -4.01
C PHE A 151 -3.16 3.99 -2.96
N PHE A 152 -3.57 4.02 -1.69
CA PHE A 152 -2.65 4.09 -0.56
C PHE A 152 -3.03 3.11 0.55
N HIS A 153 -2.04 2.53 1.20
CA HIS A 153 -2.19 1.98 2.55
C HIS A 153 -2.29 3.15 3.54
N TRP A 154 -3.36 3.17 4.33
CA TRP A 154 -3.61 4.23 5.29
C TRP A 154 -2.84 3.98 6.59
N LEU A 155 -1.93 4.89 6.93
CA LEU A 155 -0.97 4.71 8.01
C LEU A 155 -0.81 5.98 8.85
N GLU A 156 -0.35 5.81 10.08
CA GLU A 156 0.14 6.91 10.92
C GLU A 156 1.56 7.33 10.54
N ASP A 157 2.47 6.36 10.39
CA ASP A 157 3.85 6.59 9.98
C ASP A 157 4.24 5.65 8.82
N PRO A 158 4.34 6.16 7.58
CA PRO A 158 4.69 5.33 6.43
C PRO A 158 6.18 4.95 6.45
N VAL A 159 7.04 5.72 7.11
CA VAL A 159 8.49 5.46 7.19
C VAL A 159 8.75 4.31 8.17
N ALA A 160 8.06 4.29 9.31
CA ALA A 160 8.14 3.17 10.24
C ALA A 160 7.71 1.84 9.61
N GLU A 161 6.64 1.86 8.79
CA GLU A 161 6.16 0.67 8.08
C GLU A 161 7.17 0.19 7.03
N LEU A 162 7.73 1.10 6.24
CA LEU A 162 8.78 0.76 5.27
C LEU A 162 10.01 0.15 5.94
N HIS A 163 10.46 0.71 7.07
CA HIS A 163 11.55 0.13 7.83
C HIS A 163 11.19 -1.23 8.43
N SER A 164 9.93 -1.45 8.81
CA SER A 164 9.44 -2.76 9.23
C SER A 164 9.57 -3.79 8.12
N TRP A 165 9.15 -3.46 6.89
CA TRP A 165 9.29 -4.33 5.72
C TRP A 165 10.75 -4.66 5.42
N GLN A 166 11.63 -3.66 5.44
CA GLN A 166 13.07 -3.85 5.25
C GLN A 166 13.67 -4.79 6.31
N ARG A 167 13.37 -4.57 7.60
CA ARG A 167 13.85 -5.44 8.68
C ARG A 167 13.34 -6.88 8.53
N GLN A 168 12.08 -7.05 8.17
CA GLN A 168 11.49 -8.37 7.95
C GLN A 168 12.11 -9.09 6.75
N GLY A 169 12.29 -8.38 5.64
CA GLY A 169 12.96 -8.89 4.44
C GLY A 169 14.40 -9.30 4.73
N PHE A 170 15.19 -8.42 5.37
CA PHE A 170 16.57 -8.71 5.73
C PHE A 170 16.70 -9.91 6.68
N ARG A 171 15.85 -9.97 7.73
CA ARG A 171 15.85 -11.10 8.66
C ARG A 171 15.57 -12.43 7.95
N ARG A 172 14.58 -12.48 7.07
CA ARG A 172 14.24 -13.69 6.30
C ARG A 172 15.36 -14.08 5.34
N PHE A 173 15.95 -13.10 4.68
CA PHE A 173 17.08 -13.30 3.79
C PHE A 173 18.30 -13.86 4.55
N ALA A 174 18.66 -13.28 5.69
CA ALA A 174 19.77 -13.73 6.52
C ALA A 174 19.58 -15.18 7.02
N LEU A 175 18.38 -15.52 7.48
CA LEU A 175 18.05 -16.90 7.88
C LEU A 175 18.15 -17.89 6.71
N ALA A 176 17.68 -17.50 5.52
CA ALA A 176 17.78 -18.33 4.32
C ALA A 176 19.23 -18.54 3.88
N MET A 177 20.07 -17.50 3.93
CA MET A 177 21.51 -17.60 3.63
C MET A 177 22.23 -18.53 4.60
N LEU A 178 21.98 -18.37 5.91
CA LEU A 178 22.57 -19.25 6.93
C LEU A 178 22.13 -20.71 6.73
N GLY A 179 20.85 -20.95 6.45
CA GLY A 179 20.34 -22.28 6.16
C GLY A 179 21.01 -22.90 4.93
N ALA A 180 21.12 -22.15 3.83
CA ALA A 180 21.77 -22.62 2.61
C ALA A 180 23.26 -22.93 2.83
N PHE A 181 23.97 -22.11 3.61
CA PHE A 181 25.37 -22.33 3.98
C PHE A 181 25.56 -23.60 4.82
N LEU A 182 24.68 -23.86 5.79
CA LEU A 182 24.75 -25.08 6.60
C LEU A 182 24.47 -26.34 5.77
N VAL A 183 23.50 -26.27 4.85
CA VAL A 183 23.21 -27.39 3.93
C VAL A 183 24.40 -27.65 3.02
N SER A 184 25.00 -26.61 2.41
CA SER A 184 26.16 -26.79 1.55
C SER A 184 27.38 -27.34 2.31
N ALA A 185 27.66 -26.83 3.51
CA ALA A 185 28.71 -27.35 4.38
C ALA A 185 28.48 -28.83 4.77
N ALA A 186 27.24 -29.20 5.11
CA ALA A 186 26.90 -30.58 5.42
C ALA A 186 27.09 -31.50 4.20
N THR A 187 26.60 -31.10 3.02
CA THR A 187 26.79 -31.89 1.78
C THR A 187 28.26 -32.08 1.44
N LEU A 188 29.09 -31.03 1.55
CA LEU A 188 30.53 -31.12 1.33
C LEU A 188 31.19 -32.07 2.35
N PHE A 189 30.82 -31.97 3.63
CA PHE A 189 31.32 -32.87 4.66
C PHE A 189 30.99 -34.35 4.39
N PHE A 190 29.74 -34.64 3.99
CA PHE A 190 29.32 -36.00 3.64
C PHE A 190 30.06 -36.52 2.40
N VAL A 191 30.25 -35.69 1.38
CA VAL A 191 31.00 -36.08 0.16
C VAL A 191 32.47 -36.38 0.51
N LEU A 192 33.14 -35.51 1.25
CA LEU A 192 34.54 -35.73 1.67
C LEU A 192 34.68 -37.03 2.48
N ARG A 193 33.81 -37.25 3.47
CA ARG A 193 33.75 -38.51 4.24
C ARG A 193 33.55 -39.74 3.36
N SER A 194 32.71 -39.66 2.34
CA SER A 194 32.47 -40.77 1.42
C SER A 194 33.69 -41.10 0.55
N MET A 195 34.47 -40.09 0.16
CA MET A 195 35.70 -40.28 -0.62
C MET A 195 36.79 -40.92 0.23
N ASP A 196 36.96 -40.50 1.48
CA ASP A 196 37.93 -41.11 2.40
C ASP A 196 37.66 -42.60 2.63
N LEU A 197 36.39 -43.00 2.71
CA LEU A 197 35.99 -44.41 2.84
C LEU A 197 36.16 -45.23 1.56
N ALA A 198 36.17 -44.60 0.39
CA ALA A 198 36.33 -45.30 -0.89
C ALA A 198 37.81 -45.55 -1.27
N ILE A 199 38.75 -44.86 -0.61
CA ILE A 199 40.19 -44.95 -0.86
C ILE A 199 40.89 -45.92 0.13
N SER A 200 40.22 -46.25 1.24
CA SER A 200 40.68 -47.26 2.23
C SER A 200 40.18 -48.66 1.90
#